data_AF-A0A8D8DGX5-F1
#
_entry.id   AF-A0A8D8DGX5-F1
#
_cell.length_a   1.000
_cell.length_b   1.000
_cell.length_c   1.000
_cell.angle_alpha   90.00
_cell.angle_beta   90.00
_cell.angle_gamma   90.00
#
_symmetry.space_group_name_H-M   'P 1'
#
loop_
_entity.id
_entity.type
_entity.pdbx_description
1 polymer ?
#
loop_
_entity_poly.entity_id
_entity_poly.type
_entity_poly.pdbx_seq_one_letter_code
_entity_poly.pdbx_strand_id
1 'polypeptide(L)'
;MVTTPYIINEIYDIIQKSTAFELTLEALLALGVIWIVLYKRNGRKRLTPEQREKLIEEWTPEPLVGDVPEDHPALHTHLVQGRVGKVINIDGKQCLNLASHNYLGLVEDDHIQQEAIKSLRKYGVGSCGPRGFYG
;
A
#
# COMPACT_ATOMS: atom_id res chain seq x y z
N MET A 1 30.15 26.42 -25.84
CA MET A 1 30.91 26.25 -24.59
C MET A 1 30.86 27.59 -23.87
N VAL A 2 30.13 27.70 -22.76
CA VAL A 2 30.14 28.93 -21.96
C VAL A 2 31.48 28.97 -21.24
N THR A 3 32.31 29.96 -21.55
CA THR A 3 33.65 30.11 -21.00
C THR A 3 33.51 30.52 -19.53
N THR A 4 34.15 29.79 -18.61
CA THR A 4 34.20 30.08 -17.16
C THR A 4 34.37 31.57 -16.78
N PRO A 5 35.19 32.39 -17.47
CA PRO A 5 35.29 33.82 -17.17
C PRO A 5 34.01 34.64 -17.39
N TYR A 6 33.13 34.23 -18.32
CA TYR A 6 31.87 34.92 -18.58
C TYR A 6 30.90 34.81 -17.40
N ILE A 7 30.80 33.61 -16.82
CA ILE A 7 29.92 33.33 -15.66
C ILE A 7 30.37 34.13 -14.44
N ILE A 8 31.68 34.22 -14.20
CA ILE A 8 32.23 34.98 -13.07
C ILE A 8 31.91 36.47 -13.20
N ASN A 9 31.97 37.01 -14.41
CA ASN A 9 31.65 38.42 -14.67
C ASN A 9 30.16 38.72 -14.52
N GLU A 10 29.27 37.83 -14.95
CA GLU A 10 27.83 37.97 -14.72
C GLU A 10 27.48 37.91 -13.23
N ILE A 11 28.08 36.99 -12.47
CA ILE A 11 27.91 36.91 -11.01
C ILE A 11 28.37 38.21 -10.34
N TYR A 12 29.49 38.77 -10.78
CA TYR A 12 29.99 40.04 -10.25
C TYR A 12 29.04 41.21 -10.52
N ASP A 13 28.50 41.29 -11.74
CA ASP A 13 27.56 42.33 -12.15
C ASP A 13 26.21 42.23 -11.39
N ILE A 14 25.73 41.00 -11.16
CA ILE A 14 24.54 40.72 -10.33
C ILE A 14 24.77 41.17 -8.89
N ILE A 15 25.91 40.82 -8.29
CA ILE A 15 26.24 41.21 -6.91
C ILE A 15 26.33 42.74 -6.76
N GLN A 16 26.86 43.46 -7.76
CA GLN A 16 26.93 44.92 -7.71
C GLN A 16 25.59 45.63 -7.92
N LYS A 17 24.67 45.02 -8.68
CA LYS A 17 23.36 45.62 -9.00
C LYS A 17 22.26 45.28 -7.99
N SER A 18 22.42 44.21 -7.22
CA SER A 18 21.43 43.76 -6.25
C SER A 18 21.44 44.58 -4.97
N THR A 19 20.25 44.76 -4.40
CA THR A 19 20.09 45.44 -3.11
C THR A 19 20.50 44.50 -1.98
N ALA A 20 21.01 45.03 -0.86
CA ALA A 20 21.44 44.23 0.29
C ALA A 20 20.37 43.23 0.78
N PHE A 21 19.09 43.61 0.73
CA PHE A 21 17.98 42.73 1.10
C PHE A 21 17.86 41.49 0.17
N GLU A 22 17.94 41.68 -1.15
CA GLU A 22 17.85 40.60 -2.14
C GLU A 22 18.98 39.59 -1.95
N LEU A 23 20.20 40.09 -1.75
CA LEU A 23 21.38 39.26 -1.50
C LEU A 23 21.23 38.44 -0.21
N THR A 24 20.70 39.05 0.87
CA THR A 24 20.47 38.34 2.13
C THR A 24 19.39 37.28 2.03
N LEU A 25 18.31 37.55 1.30
CA LEU A 25 17.21 36.60 1.08
C LEU A 25 17.69 35.40 0.25
N GLU A 26 18.42 35.65 -0.83
CA GLU A 26 18.97 34.61 -1.70
C GLU A 26 19.97 33.72 -0.95
N ALA A 27 20.86 34.32 -0.15
CA ALA A 27 21.79 33.56 0.69
C ALA A 27 21.04 32.68 1.72
N LEU A 28 19.99 33.19 2.36
CA LEU A 28 19.19 32.44 3.32
C LEU A 28 18.46 31.27 2.64
N LEU A 29 17.86 31.50 1.47
CA LEU A 29 17.21 30.45 0.68
C LEU A 29 18.21 29.39 0.22
N ALA A 30 19.38 29.79 -0.27
CA ALA A 30 20.44 28.86 -0.66
C ALA A 30 20.92 28.01 0.53
N LEU A 31 21.12 28.63 1.70
CA LEU A 31 21.46 27.92 2.94
C LEU A 31 20.34 26.96 3.38
N GLY A 32 19.07 27.36 3.25
CA GLY A 32 17.92 26.51 3.54
C GLY A 32 17.84 25.29 2.63
N VAL A 33 18.08 25.47 1.32
CA VAL A 33 18.12 24.37 0.35
C VAL A 33 19.29 23.42 0.66
N ILE A 34 20.49 23.95 0.91
CA ILE A 34 21.65 23.14 1.30
C ILE A 34 21.34 22.34 2.57
N TRP A 35 20.76 22.99 3.59
CA TRP A 35 20.38 22.33 4.84
C TRP A 35 19.34 21.22 4.62
N ILE A 36 18.29 21.46 3.83
CA ILE A 36 17.26 20.44 3.52
C ILE A 36 17.89 19.24 2.79
N VAL A 37 18.74 19.48 1.80
CA VAL A 37 19.40 18.42 1.03
C VAL A 37 20.31 17.58 1.94
N LEU A 38 21.07 18.21 2.83
CA LEU A 38 21.96 17.52 3.76
C LEU A 38 21.18 16.79 4.88
N TYR A 39 20.15 17.42 5.43
CA TYR A 39 19.30 16.85 6.49
C TYR A 39 18.52 15.63 5.97
N LYS A 40 17.92 15.74 4.78
CA LYS A 40 17.12 14.67 4.18
C LYS A 40 17.96 13.48 3.72
N ARG A 41 19.29 13.65 3.62
CA ARG A 41 20.24 12.56 3.28
C ARG A 41 20.42 11.55 4.42
N ASN A 42 20.03 11.89 5.65
CA ASN A 42 19.99 10.96 6.79
C ASN A 42 18.76 10.02 6.77
N GLY A 43 18.03 9.98 5.65
CA GLY A 43 16.87 9.13 5.47
C GLY A 43 17.22 7.65 5.35
N ARG A 44 16.83 6.89 6.39
CA ARG A 44 16.89 5.43 6.57
C ARG A 44 18.24 4.89 7.04
N LYS A 45 18.36 4.74 8.37
CA LYS A 45 19.30 3.78 8.97
C LYS A 45 18.98 2.39 8.40
N ARG A 46 19.94 1.79 7.68
CA ARG A 46 19.86 0.39 7.28
C ARG A 46 20.02 -0.46 8.53
N LEU A 47 18.99 -1.20 8.89
CA LEU A 47 19.05 -2.18 9.99
C LEU A 47 20.05 -3.28 9.63
N THR A 48 20.88 -3.70 10.58
CA THR A 48 21.68 -4.92 10.42
C THR A 48 20.76 -6.15 10.38
N PRO A 49 21.20 -7.28 9.80
CA PRO A 49 20.42 -8.52 9.81
C PRO A 49 20.03 -8.95 11.24
N GLU A 50 20.95 -8.83 12.20
CA GLU A 50 20.70 -9.14 13.62
C GLU A 50 19.62 -8.26 14.25
N GLN A 51 19.64 -6.95 13.96
CA GLN A 51 18.61 -6.03 14.46
C GLN A 51 17.22 -6.37 13.91
N ARG A 52 17.15 -6.81 12.65
CA ARG A 52 15.90 -7.23 12.02
C ARG A 52 15.35 -8.48 12.69
N GLU A 53 16.19 -9.48 12.93
CA GLU A 53 15.78 -10.73 13.56
C GLU A 53 15.25 -10.48 14.98
N LYS A 54 15.95 -9.66 15.77
CA LYS A 54 15.48 -9.24 17.09
C LYS A 54 14.11 -8.53 17.04
N LEU A 55 13.90 -7.65 16.06
CA LEU A 55 12.62 -6.97 15.86
C LEU A 55 11.50 -7.95 15.48
N ILE A 56 11.79 -8.99 14.70
CA ILE A 56 10.81 -10.02 14.33
C ILE A 56 10.45 -10.87 15.55
N GLU A 57 11.43 -11.21 16.39
CA GLU A 57 11.22 -11.97 17.63
C GLU A 57 10.41 -11.18 18.66
N GLU A 58 10.66 -9.87 18.78
CA GLU A 58 9.96 -8.98 19.71
C GLU A 58 8.57 -8.58 19.20
N TRP A 59 8.33 -8.61 17.89
CA TRP A 59 7.09 -8.14 17.31
C TRP A 59 5.91 -9.07 17.63
N THR A 60 4.93 -8.52 18.32
CA THR A 60 3.62 -9.15 18.53
C THR A 60 2.57 -8.35 17.77
N PRO A 61 1.75 -8.98 16.91
CA PRO A 61 0.68 -8.28 16.21
C PRO A 61 -0.34 -7.77 17.20
N GLU A 62 -0.74 -6.51 17.04
CA GLU A 62 -1.92 -5.99 17.73
C GLU A 62 -3.14 -6.81 17.30
N PRO A 63 -4.01 -7.21 18.24
CA PRO A 63 -5.22 -7.94 17.88
C PRO A 63 -6.09 -7.10 16.95
N LEU A 64 -6.62 -7.71 15.90
CA LEU A 64 -7.46 -7.04 14.89
C LEU A 64 -8.76 -6.49 15.48
N VAL A 65 -9.20 -7.02 16.62
CA VAL A 65 -10.42 -6.67 17.34
C VAL A 65 -10.13 -6.63 18.84
N GLY A 66 -10.82 -5.75 19.58
CA GLY A 66 -10.72 -5.70 21.04
C GLY A 66 -11.45 -6.87 21.72
N ASP A 67 -11.48 -6.85 23.06
CA ASP A 67 -12.17 -7.87 23.85
C ASP A 67 -13.68 -7.88 23.55
N VAL A 68 -14.20 -9.03 23.15
CA VAL A 68 -15.62 -9.25 22.86
C VAL A 68 -16.22 -10.09 23.99
N PRO A 69 -17.39 -9.74 24.54
CA PRO A 69 -18.09 -10.59 25.51
C PRO A 69 -18.32 -12.00 24.93
N GLU A 70 -18.02 -13.05 25.71
CA GLU A 70 -18.14 -14.44 25.25
C GLU A 70 -19.57 -14.83 24.83
N ASP A 71 -20.58 -14.21 25.45
CA ASP A 71 -22.01 -14.46 25.17
C ASP A 71 -22.56 -13.61 24.00
N HIS A 72 -21.69 -13.00 23.20
CA HIS A 72 -22.14 -12.18 22.08
C HIS A 72 -22.74 -13.08 20.98
N PRO A 73 -24.00 -12.87 20.54
CA PRO A 73 -24.68 -13.77 19.60
C PRO A 73 -23.95 -13.92 18.24
N ALA A 74 -23.18 -12.92 17.83
CA ALA A 74 -22.36 -13.01 16.61
C ALA A 74 -21.17 -13.99 16.71
N LEU A 75 -20.84 -14.49 17.90
CA LEU A 75 -19.85 -15.57 18.09
C LEU A 75 -20.46 -16.95 17.84
N HIS A 76 -21.79 -17.08 17.88
CA HIS A 76 -22.52 -18.33 17.70
C HIS A 76 -23.19 -18.43 16.32
N THR A 77 -22.44 -18.15 15.26
CA THR A 77 -22.95 -18.28 13.89
C THR A 77 -22.72 -19.68 13.33
N HIS A 78 -23.71 -20.21 12.62
CA HIS A 78 -23.57 -21.43 11.84
C HIS A 78 -22.51 -21.26 10.74
N LEU A 79 -21.57 -22.19 10.65
CA LEU A 79 -20.48 -22.13 9.68
C LEU A 79 -20.83 -22.95 8.44
N VAL A 80 -20.89 -22.29 7.29
CA VAL A 80 -20.97 -22.97 5.99
C VAL A 80 -19.57 -23.39 5.55
N GLN A 81 -19.37 -24.69 5.41
CA GLN A 81 -18.08 -25.27 5.03
C GLN A 81 -18.08 -25.70 3.56
N GLY A 82 -17.06 -25.26 2.81
CA GLY A 82 -16.83 -25.68 1.43
C GLY A 82 -17.57 -24.85 0.38
N ARG A 83 -17.86 -25.47 -0.78
CA ARG A 83 -18.49 -24.81 -1.93
C ARG A 83 -19.96 -24.50 -1.61
N VAL A 84 -20.38 -23.24 -1.80
CA VAL A 84 -21.77 -22.81 -1.57
C VAL A 84 -22.62 -23.08 -2.80
N GLY A 85 -23.01 -24.34 -2.97
CA GLY A 85 -23.80 -24.83 -4.11
C GLY A 85 -25.27 -25.08 -3.76
N LYS A 86 -25.90 -25.97 -4.54
CA LYS A 86 -27.24 -26.53 -4.28
C LYS A 86 -27.28 -27.26 -2.94
N VAL A 87 -26.23 -28.00 -2.60
CA VAL A 87 -26.06 -28.68 -1.31
C VAL A 87 -24.90 -28.02 -0.58
N ILE A 88 -25.11 -27.70 0.69
CA ILE A 88 -24.11 -27.07 1.55
C ILE A 88 -23.91 -27.89 2.82
N ASN A 89 -22.73 -27.73 3.42
CA ASN A 89 -22.42 -28.31 4.71
C ASN A 89 -22.48 -27.22 5.79
N ILE A 90 -23.41 -27.34 6.74
CA ILE A 90 -23.54 -26.44 7.88
C ILE A 90 -23.17 -27.22 9.14
N ASP A 91 -22.10 -26.80 9.81
CA ASP A 91 -21.61 -27.43 11.05
C ASP A 91 -21.45 -28.97 10.95
N GLY A 92 -20.96 -29.46 9.80
CA GLY A 92 -20.78 -30.90 9.53
C GLY A 92 -22.03 -31.63 9.01
N LYS A 93 -23.17 -30.95 8.87
CA LYS A 93 -24.43 -31.52 8.35
C LYS A 93 -24.68 -31.08 6.92
N GLN A 94 -24.93 -32.05 6.03
CA GLN A 94 -25.39 -31.75 4.68
C GLN A 94 -26.83 -31.24 4.68
N CYS A 95 -27.06 -30.13 4.00
CA CYS A 95 -28.36 -29.47 3.88
C CYS A 95 -28.59 -29.00 2.44
N LEU A 96 -29.85 -28.98 2.00
CA LEU A 96 -30.25 -28.35 0.74
C LEU A 96 -30.25 -26.82 0.92
N ASN A 97 -29.57 -26.11 0.02
CA ASN A 97 -29.47 -24.66 0.06
C ASN A 97 -30.67 -24.00 -0.63
N LEU A 98 -31.65 -23.60 0.17
CA LEU A 98 -32.83 -22.85 -0.29
C LEU A 98 -32.70 -21.34 -0.11
N ALA A 99 -31.56 -20.86 0.39
CA ALA A 99 -31.29 -19.46 0.70
C ALA A 99 -30.21 -18.87 -0.23
N SER A 100 -30.23 -19.26 -1.51
CA SER A 100 -29.23 -18.85 -2.50
C SER A 100 -29.87 -18.24 -3.74
N HIS A 101 -29.20 -17.25 -4.31
CA HIS A 101 -29.54 -16.67 -5.61
C HIS A 101 -28.91 -17.43 -6.80
N ASN A 102 -28.36 -18.63 -6.56
CA ASN A 102 -27.78 -19.49 -7.58
C ASN A 102 -28.85 -20.27 -8.39
N TYR A 103 -29.84 -19.55 -8.95
CA TYR A 103 -30.99 -20.16 -9.63
C TYR A 103 -30.60 -21.05 -10.83
N LEU A 104 -29.52 -20.68 -11.52
CA LEU A 104 -29.03 -21.37 -12.70
C LEU A 104 -27.92 -22.39 -12.41
N GLY A 105 -27.47 -22.52 -11.15
CA GLY A 105 -26.39 -23.44 -10.80
C GLY A 105 -24.98 -23.01 -11.26
N LEU A 106 -24.79 -21.78 -11.74
CA LEU A 106 -23.52 -21.32 -12.34
C LEU A 106 -22.33 -21.33 -11.37
N VAL A 107 -22.58 -21.21 -10.06
CA VAL A 107 -21.52 -21.28 -9.04
C VAL A 107 -20.82 -22.64 -9.02
N GLU A 108 -21.51 -23.71 -9.43
CA GLU A 108 -21.01 -25.08 -9.42
C GLU A 108 -20.50 -25.53 -10.80
N ASP A 109 -20.56 -24.66 -11.80
CA ASP A 109 -20.10 -24.96 -13.15
C ASP A 109 -18.56 -24.97 -13.19
N ASP A 110 -18.00 -26.16 -13.37
CA ASP A 110 -16.55 -26.34 -13.38
C ASP A 110 -15.88 -25.64 -14.57
N HIS A 111 -16.56 -25.48 -15.71
CA HIS A 111 -16.02 -24.74 -16.86
C HIS A 111 -15.85 -23.26 -16.52
N ILE A 112 -16.87 -22.62 -15.92
CA ILE A 112 -16.80 -21.24 -15.42
C ILE A 112 -15.69 -21.12 -14.38
N GLN A 113 -15.58 -22.08 -13.45
CA GLN A 113 -14.53 -22.06 -12.44
C GLN A 113 -13.13 -22.12 -13.06
N GLN A 114 -12.90 -22.99 -14.05
CA GLN A 114 -11.61 -23.08 -14.72
C GLN A 114 -11.27 -21.80 -15.51
N GLU A 115 -12.24 -21.21 -16.22
CA GLU A 115 -12.02 -19.95 -16.93
C GLU A 115 -11.73 -18.78 -15.98
N ALA A 116 -12.39 -18.74 -14.81
CA ALA A 116 -12.09 -17.77 -13.76
C ALA A 116 -10.66 -17.93 -13.23
N ILE A 117 -10.20 -19.16 -12.96
CA ILE A 117 -8.83 -19.44 -12.51
C ILE A 117 -7.80 -19.03 -13.58
N LYS A 118 -8.05 -19.35 -14.85
CA LYS A 118 -7.18 -18.94 -15.97
C LYS A 118 -7.09 -17.42 -16.08
N SER A 119 -8.22 -16.73 -15.95
CA SER A 119 -8.29 -15.28 -15.99
C SER A 119 -7.51 -14.65 -14.83
N LEU A 120 -7.69 -15.17 -13.62
CA LEU A 120 -6.98 -14.69 -12.43
C LEU A 120 -5.46 -14.92 -12.53
N ARG A 121 -5.02 -16.06 -13.07
CA ARG A 121 -3.59 -16.31 -13.34
C ARG A 121 -3.00 -15.38 -14.41
N LYS A 122 -3.80 -14.99 -15.39
CA LYS A 122 -3.37 -14.12 -16.49
C LYS A 122 -3.37 -12.63 -16.11
N TYR A 123 -4.38 -12.18 -15.39
CA TYR A 123 -4.65 -10.76 -15.14
C TYR A 123 -4.45 -10.32 -13.69
N GLY A 124 -4.30 -11.26 -12.75
CA GLY A 124 -4.19 -10.97 -11.32
C GLY A 124 -5.55 -10.71 -10.64
N VAL A 125 -5.49 -10.30 -9.37
CA VAL A 125 -6.66 -10.11 -8.49
C VAL A 125 -7.33 -8.74 -8.63
N GLY A 126 -6.69 -7.81 -9.35
CA GLY A 126 -7.13 -6.44 -9.51
C GLY A 126 -5.96 -5.46 -9.46
N SER A 127 -6.20 -4.24 -9.94
CA SER A 127 -5.21 -3.17 -10.05
C SER A 127 -4.98 -2.37 -8.77
N CYS A 128 -5.86 -2.52 -7.78
CA CYS A 128 -5.92 -1.66 -6.58
C CYS A 128 -6.00 -0.15 -6.89
N GLY A 129 -6.52 0.24 -8.06
CA GLY A 129 -6.62 1.63 -8.50
C GLY A 129 -7.96 1.96 -9.17
N PRO A 130 -8.34 3.25 -9.22
CA PRO A 130 -9.55 3.67 -9.90
C PRO A 130 -9.45 3.39 -11.41
N ARG A 131 -10.61 3.10 -12.01
CA ARG A 131 -10.74 2.84 -13.45
C ARG A 131 -10.13 3.98 -14.26
N GLY A 132 -9.26 3.66 -15.21
CA GLY A 132 -8.63 4.64 -16.11
C GLY A 132 -7.34 5.26 -15.58
N PHE A 133 -6.82 4.81 -14.43
CA PHE A 133 -5.51 5.22 -13.93
C PHE A 133 -4.54 4.05 -13.83
N TYR A 134 -4.74 3.19 -12.83
CA TYR A 134 -3.99 1.95 -12.68
C TYR A 134 -4.85 0.70 -12.89
N GLY A 135 -6.17 0.87 -13.07
CA GLY A 135 -7.17 -0.18 -13.28
C GLY A 135 -7.95 -0.10 -14.58
#